data_AF-A0A516QJS2-F1
#
_entry.id   AF-A0A516QJS2-F1
#
_cell.length_a   1.000
_cell.length_b   1.000
_cell.length_c   1.000
_cell.angle_alpha   90.00
_cell.angle_beta   90.00
_cell.angle_gamma   90.00
#
_symmetry.space_group_name_H-M   'P 1'
#
loop_
_entity.id
_entity.type
_entity.pdbx_description
1 polymer ?
#
loop_
_entity_poly.entity_id
_entity_poly.type
_entity_poly.pdbx_seq_one_letter_code
_entity_poly.pdbx_strand_id
1 'polypeptide(L)'
;MDPIIIPIITSISTFSAAFAGQYFGHKFAVRRETEKYNKECLQNLYSPLIFKVITYLNEEEERAIGTPNIHLNETQEDLDFLYLVDEEDVNILDNEKYIKYQIIKDTNSLFKDIKDTISNQLPYANQNLIMKYEIIKGYGPYNYGEYPSNIAGPIFTLASRIDICSTILSEYLSMNKQLKTLSKPVKEELQGPYFFTQIYLILHYLHINVLTQDYAFRYKNTIEQVVTMDEKLYKAAESIRKKFDDILVNLREFDSKKSEELEIEAYEFIFNVLSIMDYIKPGTLEKWKYVIESNNEKKDKRFNDFLKQMVIQEKDN
;
A
#
# COMPACT_ATOMS: atom_id res chain seq x y z
N MET A 1 48.58 -32.95 -42.32
CA MET A 1 47.73 -31.76 -42.07
C MET A 1 48.22 -30.67 -42.98
N ASP A 2 47.34 -30.05 -43.76
CA ASP A 2 47.75 -28.94 -44.62
C ASP A 2 48.29 -27.78 -43.77
N PRO A 3 49.43 -27.17 -44.15
CA PRO A 3 50.04 -26.06 -43.42
C PRO A 3 49.15 -24.81 -43.33
N ILE A 4 48.04 -24.78 -44.08
CA ILE A 4 47.03 -23.71 -44.10
C ILE A 4 45.94 -23.92 -43.03
N ILE A 5 45.67 -25.16 -42.61
CA ILE A 5 44.54 -25.47 -41.70
C ILE A 5 44.83 -25.00 -40.26
N ILE A 6 46.06 -25.15 -39.79
CA ILE A 6 46.49 -24.76 -38.43
C ILE A 6 46.29 -23.26 -38.16
N PRO A 7 46.75 -22.32 -39.03
CA PRO A 7 46.54 -20.90 -38.81
C PRO A 7 45.07 -20.48 -38.90
N ILE A 8 44.24 -21.14 -39.72
CA ILE A 8 42.79 -20.87 -39.78
C ILE A 8 42.11 -21.26 -38.47
N ILE A 9 42.38 -22.47 -37.96
CA ILE A 9 41.83 -22.92 -36.67
C ILE A 9 42.27 -22.01 -35.52
N THR A 10 43.54 -21.59 -35.52
CA THR A 10 44.10 -20.69 -34.50
C THR A 10 43.47 -19.28 -34.58
N SER A 11 43.19 -18.79 -35.78
CA SER A 11 42.52 -17.50 -35.98
C SER A 11 41.06 -17.56 -35.51
N ILE A 12 40.31 -18.60 -35.88
CA ILE A 12 38.92 -18.78 -35.45
C ILE A 12 38.84 -18.91 -33.92
N SER A 13 39.75 -19.66 -33.30
CA SER A 13 39.75 -19.84 -31.84
C SER A 13 40.11 -18.56 -31.09
N THR A 14 41.11 -17.79 -31.57
CA THR A 14 41.49 -16.50 -30.97
C THR A 14 40.40 -15.44 -31.13
N PHE A 15 39.77 -15.32 -32.32
CA PHE A 15 38.63 -14.41 -32.51
C PHE A 15 37.44 -14.79 -31.64
N SER A 16 37.08 -16.08 -31.57
CA SER A 16 35.98 -16.56 -30.73
C SER A 16 36.23 -16.26 -29.24
N ALA A 17 37.46 -16.47 -28.77
CA ALA A 17 37.85 -16.14 -27.40
C ALA A 17 37.80 -14.63 -27.14
N ALA A 18 38.22 -13.80 -28.09
CA ALA A 18 38.15 -12.34 -27.98
C ALA A 18 36.71 -11.84 -27.92
N PHE A 19 35.82 -12.36 -28.78
CA PHE A 19 34.38 -12.03 -28.75
C PHE A 19 33.73 -12.45 -27.43
N ALA A 20 34.01 -13.67 -26.96
CA ALA A 20 33.53 -14.14 -25.67
C ALA A 20 34.05 -13.23 -24.54
N GLY A 21 35.33 -12.89 -24.53
CA GLY A 21 35.95 -12.00 -23.54
C GLY A 21 35.30 -10.61 -23.50
N GLN A 22 35.04 -10.00 -24.67
CA GLN A 22 34.36 -8.70 -24.76
C GLN A 22 32.90 -8.78 -24.31
N TYR A 23 32.17 -9.81 -24.75
CA TYR A 23 30.77 -10.02 -24.35
C TYR A 23 30.63 -10.23 -22.84
N PHE A 24 31.44 -11.13 -22.27
CA PHE A 24 31.45 -11.36 -20.83
C PHE A 24 31.94 -10.14 -20.06
N GLY A 25 33.00 -9.46 -20.54
CA GLY A 25 33.51 -8.23 -19.94
C GLY A 25 32.44 -7.14 -19.85
N HIS A 26 31.72 -6.87 -20.95
CA HIS A 26 30.61 -5.93 -20.96
C HIS A 26 29.49 -6.38 -20.01
N LYS A 27 29.08 -7.66 -20.06
CA LYS A 27 28.03 -8.19 -19.19
C LYS A 27 28.38 -8.07 -17.70
N PHE A 28 29.63 -8.33 -17.32
CA PHE A 28 30.11 -8.17 -15.95
C PHE A 28 30.24 -6.70 -15.53
N ALA A 29 30.67 -5.82 -16.44
CA ALA A 29 30.73 -4.38 -16.19
C ALA A 29 29.35 -3.80 -15.91
N VAL A 30 28.36 -4.10 -16.78
CA VAL A 30 26.96 -3.70 -16.59
C VAL A 30 26.43 -4.22 -15.27
N ARG A 31 26.64 -5.50 -14.96
CA ARG A 31 26.19 -6.07 -13.68
C ARG A 31 26.79 -5.35 -12.47
N ARG A 32 28.09 -5.05 -12.51
CA ARG A 32 28.77 -4.33 -11.43
C ARG A 32 28.24 -2.91 -11.25
N GLU A 33 27.97 -2.22 -12.35
CA GLU A 33 27.38 -0.88 -12.34
C GLU A 33 25.95 -0.90 -11.80
N THR A 34 25.12 -1.87 -12.22
CA THR A 34 23.76 -2.05 -11.68
C THR A 34 23.78 -2.38 -10.18
N GLU A 35 24.65 -3.30 -9.74
CA GLU A 35 24.78 -3.64 -8.32
C GLU A 35 25.26 -2.43 -7.50
N LYS A 36 26.18 -1.61 -8.04
CA LYS A 36 26.64 -0.38 -7.41
C LYS A 36 25.50 0.64 -7.29
N TYR A 37 24.79 0.90 -8.40
CA TYR A 37 23.65 1.81 -8.43
C TYR A 37 22.57 1.39 -7.42
N ASN A 38 22.18 0.11 -7.39
CA ASN A 38 21.19 -0.41 -6.45
C ASN A 38 21.63 -0.22 -4.99
N LYS A 39 22.92 -0.36 -4.68
CA LYS A 39 23.45 -0.07 -3.33
C LYS A 39 23.33 1.41 -2.99
N GLU A 40 23.65 2.30 -3.93
CA GLU A 40 23.51 3.74 -3.73
C GLU A 40 22.04 4.13 -3.51
N CYS A 41 21.11 3.58 -4.31
CA CYS A 41 19.67 3.78 -4.09
C CYS A 41 19.21 3.30 -2.72
N LEU A 42 19.67 2.11 -2.31
CA LEU A 42 19.32 1.56 -1.00
C LEU A 42 19.83 2.44 0.14
N GLN A 43 21.06 2.93 0.06
CA GLN A 43 21.69 3.71 1.12
C GLN A 43 21.14 5.14 1.19
N ASN A 44 20.98 5.80 0.05
CA ASN A 44 20.67 7.23 0.00
C ASN A 44 19.17 7.53 -0.01
N LEU A 45 18.34 6.62 -0.54
CA LEU A 45 16.89 6.83 -0.69
C LEU A 45 16.06 5.88 0.18
N TYR A 46 16.14 4.56 -0.05
CA TYR A 46 15.16 3.65 0.55
C TYR A 46 15.41 3.38 2.03
N SER A 47 16.66 3.23 2.49
CA SER A 47 16.96 3.01 3.91
C SER A 47 16.45 4.14 4.81
N PRO A 48 16.71 5.44 4.51
CA PRO A 48 16.12 6.55 5.27
C PRO A 48 14.59 6.59 5.19
N LEU A 49 14.01 6.26 4.03
CA LEU A 49 12.57 6.30 3.83
C LEU A 49 11.83 5.20 4.58
N ILE A 50 12.39 4.00 4.73
CA ILE A 50 11.72 2.90 5.44
C ILE A 50 11.34 3.30 6.86
N PHE A 51 12.28 3.83 7.64
CA PHE A 51 11.99 4.24 9.01
C PHE A 51 10.92 5.34 9.09
N LYS A 52 10.96 6.29 8.15
CA LYS A 52 9.95 7.36 8.04
C LYS A 52 8.57 6.80 7.70
N VAL A 53 8.49 5.86 6.76
CA VAL A 53 7.24 5.20 6.36
C VAL A 53 6.65 4.40 7.52
N ILE A 54 7.45 3.56 8.19
CA ILE A 54 6.97 2.78 9.34
C ILE A 54 6.47 3.71 10.46
N THR A 55 7.22 4.77 10.76
CA THR A 55 6.81 5.77 11.76
C THR A 55 5.49 6.43 11.35
N TYR A 56 5.35 6.87 10.09
CA TYR A 56 4.11 7.46 9.61
C TYR A 56 2.91 6.50 9.74
N LEU A 57 3.06 5.24 9.33
CA LEU A 57 1.97 4.25 9.39
C LEU A 57 1.54 3.94 10.82
N ASN A 58 2.49 3.82 11.75
CA ASN A 58 2.20 3.58 13.16
C ASN A 58 1.50 4.78 13.81
N GLU A 59 1.93 6.01 13.50
CA GLU A 59 1.33 7.21 14.07
C GLU A 59 -0.07 7.51 13.50
N GLU A 60 -0.35 7.12 12.25
CA GLU A 60 -1.72 7.13 11.69
C GLU A 60 -2.62 6.09 12.38
N GLU A 61 -2.10 4.92 12.74
CA GLU A 61 -2.82 3.91 13.54
C GLU A 61 -3.13 4.42 14.95
N GLU A 62 -2.13 4.93 15.68
CA GLU A 62 -2.32 5.52 17.00
C GLU A 62 -3.36 6.65 16.97
N ARG A 63 -3.28 7.50 15.94
CA ARG A 63 -4.28 8.55 15.71
C ARG A 63 -5.67 7.98 15.44
N ALA A 64 -5.78 6.96 14.60
CA ALA A 64 -7.06 6.33 14.29
C ALA A 64 -7.68 5.65 15.51
N ILE A 65 -6.88 4.96 16.32
CA ILE A 65 -7.32 4.33 17.58
C ILE A 65 -7.77 5.40 18.58
N GLY A 66 -6.95 6.43 18.77
CA GLY A 66 -7.17 7.48 19.76
C GLY A 66 -8.30 8.44 19.42
N THR A 67 -8.65 8.63 18.14
CA THR A 67 -9.65 9.63 17.73
C THR A 67 -11.02 8.97 17.57
N PRO A 68 -12.07 9.41 18.30
CA PRO A 68 -13.44 9.00 18.02
C PRO A 68 -13.83 9.40 16.60
N ASN A 69 -14.39 8.48 15.82
CA ASN A 69 -14.84 8.80 14.47
C ASN A 69 -16.32 9.17 14.50
N ILE A 70 -16.62 10.47 14.50
CA ILE A 70 -17.99 11.00 14.58
C ILE A 70 -18.89 10.58 13.41
N HIS A 71 -18.31 10.02 12.34
CA HIS A 71 -19.04 9.53 11.17
C HIS A 71 -19.37 8.04 11.27
N LEU A 72 -18.75 7.34 12.22
CA LEU A 72 -19.18 6.01 12.63
C LEU A 72 -20.13 6.18 13.81
N ASN A 73 -21.26 5.47 13.81
CA ASN A 73 -22.11 5.37 15.00
C ASN A 73 -21.44 4.44 16.03
N GLU A 74 -20.18 4.74 16.39
CA GLU A 74 -19.35 3.97 17.30
C GLU A 74 -20.02 3.90 18.68
N THR A 75 -20.18 2.69 19.19
CA THR A 75 -20.65 2.46 20.56
C THR A 75 -19.49 2.58 21.55
N GLN A 76 -19.79 2.63 22.85
CA GLN A 76 -18.77 2.63 23.90
C GLN A 76 -17.82 1.42 23.81
N GLU A 77 -18.33 0.26 23.36
CA GLU A 77 -17.56 -0.98 23.13
C GLU A 77 -16.60 -0.85 21.93
N ASP A 78 -16.93 0.01 20.95
CA ASP A 78 -16.03 0.31 19.84
C ASP A 78 -14.84 1.18 20.26
N LEU A 79 -14.94 1.84 21.43
CA LEU A 79 -13.96 2.74 22.03
C LEU A 79 -13.15 2.09 23.17
N ASP A 80 -13.15 0.75 23.28
CA ASP A 80 -12.46 -0.04 24.32
C ASP A 80 -10.97 0.34 24.54
N PHE A 81 -10.37 1.12 23.64
CA PHE A 81 -8.99 1.62 23.70
C PHE A 81 -8.80 3.00 24.34
N LEU A 82 -9.85 3.77 24.64
CA LEU A 82 -9.71 5.14 25.17
C LEU A 82 -9.35 5.19 26.67
N TYR A 83 -9.33 4.05 27.38
CA TYR A 83 -9.29 3.96 28.85
C TYR A 83 -7.99 3.39 29.42
N LEU A 84 -6.84 4.00 29.10
CA LEU A 84 -5.61 3.84 29.88
C LEU A 84 -5.08 5.20 30.38
N VAL A 85 -5.98 6.07 30.83
CA VAL A 85 -5.64 7.23 31.65
C VAL A 85 -6.34 7.03 32.98
N ASP A 86 -5.56 7.01 34.07
CA ASP A 86 -6.00 6.72 35.45
C ASP A 86 -7.36 7.35 35.78
N GLU A 87 -8.23 6.55 36.40
CA GLU A 87 -9.66 6.82 36.66
C GLU A 87 -9.95 8.05 37.56
N GLU A 88 -8.93 8.75 38.07
CA GLU A 88 -9.13 9.85 39.02
C GLU A 88 -9.43 11.22 38.38
N ASP A 89 -9.30 11.38 37.05
CA ASP A 89 -9.42 12.70 36.39
C ASP A 89 -10.45 12.80 35.25
N VAL A 90 -11.34 11.81 35.06
CA VAL A 90 -12.28 11.79 33.93
C VAL A 90 -13.64 12.40 34.31
N ASN A 91 -13.75 13.72 34.20
CA ASN A 91 -15.05 14.39 34.07
C ASN A 91 -15.39 14.46 32.57
N ILE A 92 -16.36 13.68 32.11
CA ILE A 92 -16.76 13.46 30.70
C ILE A 92 -17.29 14.74 30.00
N LEU A 93 -17.15 15.92 30.61
CA LEU A 93 -17.76 17.17 30.15
C LEU A 93 -16.78 18.27 29.73
N ASP A 94 -15.46 18.04 29.76
CA ASP A 94 -14.49 19.05 29.28
C ASP A 94 -13.78 18.60 27.99
N ASN A 95 -14.49 18.81 26.87
CA ASN A 95 -14.15 18.39 25.51
C ASN A 95 -12.79 18.89 24.98
N GLU A 96 -12.12 19.87 25.60
CA GLU A 96 -10.89 20.46 25.04
C GLU A 96 -9.59 19.79 25.52
N LYS A 97 -9.58 19.14 26.70
CA LYS A 97 -8.35 18.60 27.30
C LYS A 97 -7.95 17.24 26.72
N TYR A 98 -8.93 16.41 26.35
CA TYR A 98 -8.72 15.09 25.73
C TYR A 98 -8.28 15.17 24.26
N ILE A 99 -8.85 16.11 23.49
CA ILE A 99 -8.44 16.38 22.10
C ILE A 99 -6.94 16.73 22.03
N LYS A 100 -6.40 17.39 23.06
CA LYS A 100 -5.00 17.85 23.07
C LYS A 100 -3.98 16.73 23.33
N TYR A 101 -4.37 15.66 24.03
CA TYR A 101 -3.50 14.50 24.27
C TYR A 101 -3.52 13.49 23.11
N GLN A 102 -4.52 13.53 22.22
CA GLN A 102 -4.63 12.63 21.04
C GLN A 102 -3.79 13.07 19.82
N ILE A 103 -3.25 14.30 19.82
CA ILE A 103 -2.43 14.87 18.73
C ILE A 103 -0.96 14.89 19.15
N ILE A 104 -0.35 13.74 19.45
CA ILE A 104 1.05 13.74 19.92
C ILE A 104 2.03 13.93 18.75
N LYS A 105 1.70 13.48 17.53
CA LYS A 105 2.48 13.80 16.33
C LYS A 105 1.60 14.19 15.16
N ASP A 106 2.02 15.25 14.47
CA ASP A 106 1.42 15.67 13.21
C ASP A 106 1.84 14.72 12.09
N THR A 107 0.97 13.76 11.74
CA THR A 107 1.20 12.82 10.65
C THR A 107 1.32 13.51 9.29
N ASN A 108 0.78 14.73 9.13
CA ASN A 108 1.02 15.53 7.93
C ASN A 108 2.47 16.03 7.87
N SER A 109 3.05 16.41 9.00
CA SER A 109 4.49 16.72 9.09
C SER A 109 5.33 15.48 8.81
N LEU A 110 4.98 14.33 9.37
CA LEU A 110 5.70 13.07 9.09
C LEU A 110 5.64 12.69 7.61
N PHE A 111 4.48 12.85 6.97
CA PHE A 111 4.35 12.57 5.54
C PHE A 111 5.05 13.64 4.69
N LYS A 112 5.07 14.90 5.12
CA LYS A 112 5.86 15.95 4.49
C LYS A 112 7.34 15.59 4.51
N ASP A 113 7.86 15.10 5.63
CA ASP A 113 9.24 14.63 5.75
C ASP A 113 9.57 13.48 4.78
N ILE A 114 8.62 12.59 4.50
CA ILE A 114 8.73 11.55 3.45
C ILE A 114 8.84 12.23 2.08
N LYS A 115 7.92 13.14 1.74
CA LYS A 115 7.94 13.87 0.46
C LYS A 115 9.23 14.65 0.25
N ASP A 116 9.72 15.35 1.28
CA ASP A 116 10.93 16.14 1.22
C ASP A 116 12.16 15.24 1.03
N THR A 117 12.18 14.06 1.67
CA THR A 117 13.24 13.06 1.46
C THR A 117 13.25 12.54 0.02
N ILE A 118 12.09 12.21 -0.55
CA ILE A 118 11.99 11.80 -1.97
C ILE A 118 12.47 12.94 -2.88
N SER A 119 12.00 14.16 -2.65
CA SER A 119 12.38 15.36 -3.42
C SER A 119 13.89 15.57 -3.47
N ASN A 120 14.56 15.42 -2.33
CA ASN A 120 16.00 15.63 -2.21
C ASN A 120 16.83 14.50 -2.79
N GLN A 121 16.22 13.33 -3.03
CA GLN A 121 16.88 12.11 -3.49
C GLN A 121 16.31 11.58 -4.83
N LEU A 122 15.66 12.45 -5.61
CA LEU A 122 15.09 12.12 -6.93
C LEU A 122 16.06 11.39 -7.89
N PRO A 123 17.38 11.70 -7.94
CA PRO A 123 18.31 10.95 -8.79
C PRO A 123 18.39 9.45 -8.51
N TYR A 124 18.01 9.02 -7.30
CA TYR A 124 17.98 7.61 -6.88
C TYR A 124 16.58 6.98 -6.97
N ALA A 125 15.55 7.77 -7.25
CA ALA A 125 14.17 7.30 -7.35
C ALA A 125 13.93 6.67 -8.73
N ASN A 126 13.19 5.56 -8.74
CA ASN A 126 12.74 4.98 -10.00
C ASN A 126 11.58 5.79 -10.60
N GLN A 127 11.28 5.57 -11.88
CA GLN A 127 10.23 6.32 -12.59
C GLN A 127 8.86 6.20 -11.93
N ASN A 128 8.53 5.03 -11.37
CA ASN A 128 7.26 4.79 -10.69
C ASN A 128 7.13 5.66 -9.42
N LEU A 129 8.17 5.70 -8.58
CA LEU A 129 8.20 6.53 -7.39
C LEU A 129 8.17 8.03 -7.72
N ILE A 130 8.88 8.45 -8.78
CA ILE A 130 8.85 9.84 -9.26
C ILE A 130 7.41 10.22 -9.67
N MET A 131 6.75 9.37 -10.46
CA MET A 131 5.38 9.63 -10.91
C MET A 131 4.40 9.74 -9.73
N LYS A 132 4.46 8.80 -8.77
CA LYS A 132 3.62 8.86 -7.55
C LYS A 132 3.92 10.11 -6.72
N TYR A 133 5.20 10.50 -6.63
CA TYR A 133 5.61 11.73 -5.96
C TYR A 133 5.04 12.99 -6.63
N GLU A 134 5.05 13.07 -7.96
CA GLU A 134 4.44 14.21 -8.66
C GLU A 134 2.92 14.28 -8.45
N ILE A 135 2.23 13.13 -8.43
CA ILE A 135 0.80 13.07 -8.12
C ILE A 135 0.51 13.57 -6.69
N ILE A 136 1.28 13.12 -5.69
CA ILE A 136 1.01 13.48 -4.29
C ILE A 136 1.29 14.93 -3.94
N LYS A 137 2.10 15.65 -4.74
CA LYS A 137 2.31 17.10 -4.55
C LYS A 137 1.02 17.91 -4.63
N GLY A 138 0.08 17.45 -5.45
CA GLY A 138 -1.21 18.12 -5.65
C GLY A 138 -2.21 17.90 -4.52
N TYR A 139 -1.96 16.95 -3.62
CA TYR A 139 -2.87 16.63 -2.51
C TYR A 139 -2.51 17.35 -1.21
N GLY A 140 -3.56 17.70 -0.46
CA GLY A 140 -3.49 18.46 0.79
C GLY A 140 -3.19 17.62 2.04
N PRO A 141 -3.43 18.20 3.23
CA PRO A 141 -3.38 17.45 4.48
C PRO A 141 -4.48 16.39 4.55
N TYR A 142 -4.28 15.39 5.40
CA TYR A 142 -5.28 14.41 5.78
C TYR A 142 -5.27 14.30 7.30
N ASN A 143 -6.45 14.26 7.91
CA ASN A 143 -6.60 13.93 9.32
C ASN A 143 -7.73 12.92 9.47
N TYR A 144 -7.45 11.87 10.25
CA TYR A 144 -8.43 10.84 10.56
C TYR A 144 -9.65 11.44 11.27
N GLY A 145 -10.86 10.97 10.92
CA GLY A 145 -12.11 11.39 11.55
C GLY A 145 -12.58 12.83 11.24
N GLU A 146 -11.81 13.62 10.48
CA GLU A 146 -12.19 14.99 10.12
C GLU A 146 -13.27 15.04 9.03
N TYR A 147 -13.27 14.05 8.13
CA TYR A 147 -14.15 14.02 6.97
C TYR A 147 -14.92 12.71 6.90
N PRO A 148 -16.19 12.72 6.45
CA PRO A 148 -16.95 11.50 6.24
C PRO A 148 -16.35 10.69 5.09
N SER A 149 -16.46 9.36 5.20
CA SER A 149 -15.82 8.42 4.28
C SER A 149 -16.46 8.32 2.89
N ASN A 150 -17.35 9.25 2.55
CA ASN A 150 -17.92 9.41 1.23
C ASN A 150 -17.30 10.60 0.45
N ILE A 151 -16.42 11.39 1.07
CA ILE A 151 -15.76 12.51 0.40
C ILE A 151 -14.53 12.02 -0.36
N ALA A 152 -14.57 12.18 -1.68
CA ALA A 152 -13.52 11.75 -2.61
C ALA A 152 -12.12 12.32 -2.25
N GLY A 153 -12.02 13.61 -1.94
CA GLY A 153 -10.73 14.29 -1.73
C GLY A 153 -9.85 13.64 -0.64
N PRO A 154 -10.36 13.49 0.59
CA PRO A 154 -9.65 12.80 1.67
C PRO A 154 -9.31 11.33 1.34
N ILE A 155 -10.21 10.61 0.64
CA ILE A 155 -9.96 9.21 0.24
C ILE A 155 -8.76 9.14 -0.69
N PHE A 156 -8.76 9.93 -1.76
CA PHE A 156 -7.67 9.93 -2.73
C PHE A 156 -6.37 10.45 -2.13
N THR A 157 -6.46 11.43 -1.22
CA THR A 157 -5.29 11.93 -0.49
C THR A 157 -4.66 10.80 0.31
N LEU A 158 -5.41 10.13 1.19
CA LEU A 158 -4.86 9.05 2.02
C LEU A 158 -4.40 7.87 1.17
N ALA A 159 -5.20 7.40 0.21
CA ALA A 159 -4.85 6.29 -0.68
C ALA A 159 -3.53 6.55 -1.42
N SER A 160 -3.31 7.77 -1.92
CA SER A 160 -2.06 8.14 -2.59
C SER A 160 -0.87 8.16 -1.62
N ARG A 161 -1.08 8.53 -0.34
CA ARG A 161 -0.03 8.43 0.70
C ARG A 161 0.34 6.98 0.97
N ILE A 162 -0.64 6.10 1.09
CA ILE A 162 -0.42 4.66 1.32
C ILE A 162 0.25 4.02 0.11
N ASP A 163 -0.12 4.41 -1.10
CA ASP A 163 0.47 3.90 -2.34
C ASP A 163 1.97 4.25 -2.47
N ILE A 164 2.39 5.45 -2.05
CA ILE A 164 3.81 5.80 -1.92
C ILE A 164 4.50 4.94 -0.86
N CYS A 165 3.89 4.77 0.31
CA CYS A 165 4.45 3.92 1.38
C CYS A 165 4.65 2.47 0.89
N SER A 166 3.65 1.93 0.19
CA SER A 166 3.68 0.61 -0.43
C SER A 166 4.80 0.45 -1.46
N THR A 167 4.97 1.47 -2.31
CA THR A 167 6.05 1.51 -3.31
C THR A 167 7.42 1.51 -2.64
N ILE A 168 7.61 2.35 -1.62
CA ILE A 168 8.87 2.43 -0.87
C ILE A 168 9.21 1.09 -0.20
N LEU A 169 8.24 0.46 0.46
CA LEU A 169 8.41 -0.84 1.13
C LEU A 169 8.75 -1.96 0.14
N SER A 170 8.01 -2.05 -0.97
CA SER A 170 8.25 -3.08 -2.00
C SER A 170 9.60 -2.93 -2.68
N GLU A 171 10.00 -1.71 -3.04
CA GLU A 171 11.29 -1.42 -3.64
C GLU A 171 12.45 -1.75 -2.70
N TYR A 172 12.34 -1.40 -1.41
CA TYR A 172 13.35 -1.75 -0.41
C TYR A 172 13.52 -3.27 -0.27
N LEU A 173 12.40 -4.01 -0.19
CA LEU A 173 12.42 -5.48 -0.11
C LEU A 173 13.00 -6.10 -1.38
N SER A 174 12.61 -5.60 -2.56
CA SER A 174 13.09 -6.06 -3.86
C SER A 174 14.60 -5.82 -4.03
N MET A 175 15.08 -4.61 -3.74
CA MET A 175 16.50 -4.25 -3.83
C MET A 175 17.36 -5.08 -2.89
N ASN A 176 16.95 -5.23 -1.62
CA ASN A 176 17.69 -6.07 -0.68
C ASN A 176 17.72 -7.55 -1.09
N LYS A 177 16.65 -8.06 -1.72
CA LYS A 177 16.62 -9.41 -2.28
C LYS A 177 17.59 -9.55 -3.45
N GLN A 178 17.64 -8.57 -4.35
CA GLN A 178 18.58 -8.55 -5.49
C GLN A 178 20.04 -8.48 -5.03
N LEU A 179 20.32 -7.66 -4.03
CA LEU A 179 21.66 -7.48 -3.45
C LEU A 179 22.08 -8.63 -2.50
N LYS A 180 21.14 -9.53 -2.15
CA LYS A 180 21.33 -10.59 -1.15
C LYS A 180 21.73 -10.06 0.23
N THR A 181 21.23 -8.87 0.59
CA THR A 181 21.49 -8.18 1.85
C THR A 181 20.32 -8.22 2.82
N LEU A 182 19.15 -8.74 2.39
CA LEU A 182 17.97 -8.82 3.24
C LEU A 182 18.18 -9.82 4.39
N SER A 183 18.33 -9.31 5.61
CA SER A 183 18.35 -10.16 6.80
C SER A 183 16.93 -10.66 7.10
N LYS A 184 16.83 -11.85 7.72
CA LYS A 184 15.55 -12.41 8.13
C LYS A 184 14.76 -11.48 9.08
N PRO A 185 15.37 -10.87 10.13
CA PRO A 185 14.64 -9.97 11.02
C PRO A 185 14.08 -8.73 10.29
N VAL A 186 14.84 -8.14 9.36
CA VAL A 186 14.37 -6.98 8.58
C VAL A 186 13.23 -7.38 7.65
N LYS A 187 13.26 -8.59 7.08
CA LYS A 187 12.14 -9.11 6.28
C LYS A 187 10.88 -9.22 7.14
N GLU A 188 10.99 -9.87 8.31
CA GLU A 188 9.85 -10.12 9.21
C GLU A 188 9.22 -8.80 9.70
N GLU A 189 10.05 -7.81 10.06
CA GLU A 189 9.60 -6.48 10.50
C GLU A 189 8.84 -5.70 9.41
N LEU A 190 9.22 -5.88 8.14
CA LEU A 190 8.62 -5.12 7.03
C LEU A 190 7.46 -5.84 6.34
N GLN A 191 7.31 -7.16 6.55
CA GLN A 191 6.24 -7.93 5.92
C GLN A 191 4.85 -7.50 6.39
N GLY A 192 4.67 -7.27 7.69
CA GLY A 192 3.42 -6.78 8.25
C GLY A 192 3.01 -5.42 7.64
N PRO A 193 3.81 -4.36 7.82
CA PRO A 193 3.50 -3.04 7.28
C PRO A 193 3.25 -3.03 5.78
N TYR A 194 4.04 -3.79 5.01
CA TYR A 194 3.82 -3.91 3.57
C TYR A 194 2.49 -4.62 3.26
N PHE A 195 2.19 -5.72 3.94
CA PHE A 195 0.92 -6.43 3.81
C PHE A 195 -0.27 -5.52 4.13
N PHE A 196 -0.20 -4.74 5.21
CA PHE A 196 -1.20 -3.73 5.54
C PHE A 196 -1.43 -2.75 4.38
N THR A 197 -0.37 -2.22 3.76
CA THR A 197 -0.56 -1.32 2.59
C THR A 197 -1.26 -2.02 1.42
N GLN A 198 -1.04 -3.32 1.22
CA GLN A 198 -1.75 -4.08 0.18
C GLN A 198 -3.24 -4.18 0.50
N ILE A 199 -3.59 -4.56 1.74
CA ILE A 199 -4.99 -4.66 2.18
C ILE A 199 -5.70 -3.32 2.04
N TYR A 200 -5.08 -2.24 2.52
CA TYR A 200 -5.63 -0.89 2.38
C TYR A 200 -5.95 -0.55 0.93
N LEU A 201 -5.01 -0.77 0.02
CA LEU A 201 -5.18 -0.42 -1.38
C LEU A 201 -6.22 -1.31 -2.06
N ILE A 202 -6.29 -2.61 -1.74
CA ILE A 202 -7.34 -3.51 -2.24
C ILE A 202 -8.73 -3.03 -1.81
N LEU A 203 -8.91 -2.64 -0.54
CA LEU A 203 -10.18 -2.07 -0.06
C LEU A 203 -10.55 -0.77 -0.81
N HIS A 204 -9.55 0.05 -1.13
CA HIS A 204 -9.73 1.25 -1.94
C HIS A 204 -10.20 0.92 -3.37
N TYR A 205 -9.61 -0.10 -4.02
CA TYR A 205 -10.04 -0.55 -5.36
C TYR A 205 -11.45 -1.11 -5.37
N LEU A 206 -11.83 -1.84 -4.33
CA LEU A 206 -13.19 -2.32 -4.15
C LEU A 206 -14.20 -1.20 -3.83
N HIS A 207 -13.72 0.03 -3.66
CA HIS A 207 -14.51 1.20 -3.28
C HIS A 207 -15.29 0.97 -1.97
N ILE A 208 -14.66 0.29 -1.00
CA ILE A 208 -15.22 0.09 0.34
C ILE A 208 -14.66 1.17 1.25
N ASN A 209 -15.09 2.41 1.01
CA ASN A 209 -14.46 3.60 1.58
C ASN A 209 -14.53 3.63 3.11
N VAL A 210 -15.64 3.16 3.69
CA VAL A 210 -15.81 3.07 5.15
C VAL A 210 -14.73 2.17 5.76
N LEU A 211 -14.52 0.97 5.20
CA LEU A 211 -13.43 0.10 5.67
C LEU A 211 -12.06 0.73 5.44
N THR A 212 -11.88 1.37 4.29
CA THR A 212 -10.59 1.96 3.88
C THR A 212 -10.17 3.11 4.79
N GLN A 213 -11.05 4.08 5.04
CA GLN A 213 -10.71 5.29 5.79
C GLN A 213 -10.93 5.15 7.29
N ASP A 214 -12.02 4.50 7.69
CA ASP A 214 -12.47 4.53 9.07
C ASP A 214 -11.94 3.31 9.86
N TYR A 215 -11.82 2.14 9.22
CA TYR A 215 -11.45 0.90 9.93
C TYR A 215 -10.02 0.42 9.68
N ALA A 216 -9.46 0.56 8.48
CA ALA A 216 -8.20 -0.09 8.13
C ALA A 216 -7.08 0.27 9.12
N PHE A 217 -6.90 1.55 9.44
CA PHE A 217 -5.88 1.99 10.40
C PHE A 217 -6.16 1.55 11.83
N ARG A 218 -7.42 1.53 12.28
CA ARG A 218 -7.79 1.02 13.62
C ARG A 218 -7.45 -0.46 13.81
N TYR A 219 -7.44 -1.22 12.72
CA TYR A 219 -7.14 -2.66 12.71
C TYR A 219 -5.77 -2.97 12.09
N LYS A 220 -4.90 -1.97 11.89
CA LYS A 220 -3.62 -2.16 11.21
C LYS A 220 -2.80 -3.26 11.88
N ASN A 221 -2.55 -3.21 13.18
CA ASN A 221 -1.80 -4.26 13.89
C ASN A 221 -2.45 -5.66 13.73
N THR A 222 -3.78 -5.76 13.81
CA THR A 222 -4.49 -7.02 13.56
C THR A 222 -4.26 -7.53 12.14
N ILE A 223 -4.32 -6.65 11.13
CA ILE A 223 -4.04 -6.97 9.72
C ILE A 223 -2.58 -7.43 9.56
N GLU A 224 -1.62 -6.74 10.20
CA GLU A 224 -0.20 -7.09 10.14
C GLU A 224 0.06 -8.49 10.71
N GLN A 225 -0.62 -8.87 11.80
CA GLN A 225 -0.48 -10.19 12.42
C GLN A 225 -1.00 -11.33 11.52
N VAL A 226 -1.98 -11.07 10.64
CA VAL A 226 -2.50 -12.10 9.70
C VAL A 226 -1.37 -12.72 8.86
N VAL A 227 -0.39 -11.90 8.43
CA VAL A 227 0.72 -12.37 7.60
C VAL A 227 1.60 -13.41 8.31
N THR A 228 1.68 -13.33 9.64
CA THR A 228 2.46 -14.26 10.46
C THR A 228 1.74 -15.59 10.64
N MET A 229 0.42 -15.60 10.51
CA MET A 229 -0.43 -16.79 10.61
C MET A 229 -0.56 -17.54 9.28
N ASP A 230 -0.61 -16.83 8.15
CA ASP A 230 -0.62 -17.45 6.82
C ASP A 230 0.20 -16.64 5.80
N GLU A 231 1.45 -17.06 5.56
CA GLU A 231 2.35 -16.43 4.58
C GLU A 231 1.79 -16.52 3.14
N LYS A 232 0.84 -17.42 2.84
CA LYS A 232 0.23 -17.49 1.49
C LYS A 232 -0.58 -16.24 1.19
N LEU A 233 -1.21 -15.64 2.20
CA LEU A 233 -2.00 -14.41 2.04
C LEU A 233 -1.13 -13.23 1.63
N TYR A 234 0.13 -13.18 2.08
CA TYR A 234 1.09 -12.16 1.63
C TYR A 234 1.24 -12.16 0.11
N LYS A 235 1.42 -13.35 -0.49
CA LYS A 235 1.59 -13.51 -1.94
C LYS A 235 0.29 -13.28 -2.71
N ALA A 236 -0.84 -13.69 -2.13
CA ALA A 236 -2.15 -13.42 -2.70
C ALA A 236 -2.43 -11.91 -2.79
N ALA A 237 -2.12 -11.16 -1.73
CA ALA A 237 -2.28 -9.70 -1.71
C ALA A 237 -1.45 -9.01 -2.81
N GLU A 238 -0.17 -9.36 -2.96
CA GLU A 238 0.69 -8.84 -4.03
C GLU A 238 0.13 -9.15 -5.43
N SER A 239 -0.40 -10.37 -5.62
CA SER A 239 -0.98 -10.81 -6.88
C SER A 239 -2.24 -10.02 -7.25
N ILE A 240 -3.18 -9.89 -6.31
CA ILE A 240 -4.43 -9.15 -6.51
C ILE A 240 -4.13 -7.67 -6.76
N ARG A 241 -3.24 -7.07 -5.96
CA ARG A 241 -2.83 -5.67 -6.14
C ARG A 241 -2.29 -5.42 -7.54
N LYS A 242 -1.40 -6.30 -8.01
CA LYS A 242 -0.79 -6.18 -9.33
C LYS A 242 -1.83 -6.27 -10.44
N LYS A 243 -2.81 -7.18 -10.33
CA LYS A 243 -3.91 -7.30 -11.30
C LYS A 243 -4.74 -6.00 -11.37
N PHE A 244 -5.00 -5.35 -10.23
CA PHE A 244 -5.67 -4.04 -10.22
C PHE A 244 -4.83 -2.95 -10.89
N ASP A 245 -3.52 -2.89 -10.62
CA ASP A 245 -2.63 -1.93 -11.28
C ASP A 245 -2.57 -2.16 -12.80
N ASP A 246 -2.51 -3.42 -13.25
CA ASP A 246 -2.47 -3.78 -14.67
C ASP A 246 -3.74 -3.31 -15.41
N ILE A 247 -4.93 -3.39 -14.77
CA ILE A 247 -6.18 -2.86 -15.34
C ILE A 247 -6.13 -1.33 -15.46
N LEU A 248 -5.65 -0.63 -14.43
CA LEU A 248 -5.55 0.83 -14.45
C LEU A 248 -4.58 1.36 -15.51
N VAL A 249 -3.47 0.65 -15.74
CA VAL A 249 -2.47 1.07 -16.74
C VAL A 249 -2.98 0.79 -18.16
N ASN A 250 -3.76 -0.27 -18.36
CA ASN A 250 -4.22 -0.74 -19.67
C ASN A 250 -5.71 -0.47 -19.93
N LEU A 251 -6.20 0.73 -19.61
CA LEU A 251 -7.61 1.11 -19.82
C LEU A 251 -8.11 0.93 -21.28
N ARG A 252 -7.21 0.95 -22.26
CA ARG A 252 -7.56 0.70 -23.67
C ARG A 252 -7.95 -0.75 -23.95
N GLU A 253 -7.48 -1.66 -23.12
CA GLU A 253 -7.77 -3.10 -23.18
C GLU A 253 -8.72 -3.51 -22.04
N PHE A 254 -9.45 -2.53 -21.46
CA PHE A 254 -10.36 -2.77 -20.36
C PHE A 254 -11.43 -3.79 -20.77
N ASP A 255 -11.53 -4.85 -19.97
CA ASP A 255 -12.48 -5.93 -20.10
C ASP A 255 -13.30 -5.96 -18.81
N SER A 256 -14.56 -5.56 -18.90
CA SER A 256 -15.45 -5.46 -17.73
C SER A 256 -15.60 -6.80 -17.02
N LYS A 257 -15.61 -7.90 -17.78
CA LYS A 257 -15.73 -9.24 -17.21
C LYS A 257 -14.51 -9.61 -16.39
N LYS A 258 -13.30 -9.32 -16.89
CA LYS A 258 -12.06 -9.54 -16.13
C LYS A 258 -11.98 -8.66 -14.88
N SER A 259 -12.52 -7.43 -14.96
CA SER A 259 -12.61 -6.54 -13.81
C SER A 259 -13.55 -7.12 -12.74
N GLU A 260 -14.72 -7.60 -13.12
CA GLU A 260 -15.68 -8.25 -12.21
C GLU A 260 -15.12 -9.53 -11.59
N GLU A 261 -14.46 -10.37 -12.39
CA GLU A 261 -13.78 -11.59 -11.90
C GLU A 261 -12.70 -11.24 -10.86
N LEU A 262 -11.93 -10.17 -11.09
CA LEU A 262 -10.94 -9.69 -10.13
C LEU A 262 -11.58 -9.13 -8.85
N GLU A 263 -12.70 -8.41 -8.96
CA GLU A 263 -13.42 -7.94 -7.77
C GLU A 263 -13.90 -9.12 -6.92
N ILE A 264 -14.44 -10.17 -7.52
CA ILE A 264 -14.86 -11.40 -6.81
C ILE A 264 -13.64 -12.04 -6.12
N GLU A 265 -12.54 -12.25 -6.84
CA GLU A 265 -11.29 -12.79 -6.28
C GLU A 265 -10.80 -11.95 -5.09
N ALA A 266 -10.88 -10.62 -5.20
CA ALA A 266 -10.49 -9.70 -4.15
C ALA A 266 -11.42 -9.77 -2.93
N TYR A 267 -12.74 -9.89 -3.11
CA TYR A 267 -13.67 -10.08 -2.00
C TYR A 267 -13.42 -11.41 -1.27
N GLU A 268 -13.26 -12.51 -2.00
CA GLU A 268 -12.93 -13.82 -1.42
C GLU A 268 -11.64 -13.76 -0.61
N PHE A 269 -10.62 -13.09 -1.16
CA PHE A 269 -9.37 -12.84 -0.45
C PHE A 269 -9.58 -12.02 0.84
N ILE A 270 -10.34 -10.92 0.80
CA ILE A 270 -10.64 -10.11 1.99
C ILE A 270 -11.39 -10.94 3.04
N PHE A 271 -12.33 -11.81 2.66
CA PHE A 271 -13.01 -12.70 3.60
C PHE A 271 -12.06 -13.72 4.26
N ASN A 272 -11.06 -14.22 3.54
CA ASN A 272 -10.03 -15.09 4.12
C ASN A 272 -9.19 -14.32 5.14
N VAL A 273 -8.78 -13.08 4.83
CA VAL A 273 -8.08 -12.20 5.78
C VAL A 273 -8.94 -11.95 7.02
N LEU A 274 -10.22 -11.61 6.83
CA LEU A 274 -11.16 -11.35 7.91
C LEU A 274 -11.37 -12.54 8.84
N SER A 275 -11.41 -13.75 8.29
CA SER A 275 -11.55 -14.98 9.09
C SER A 275 -10.38 -15.16 10.06
N ILE A 276 -9.16 -14.81 9.63
CA ILE A 276 -7.98 -14.84 10.51
C ILE A 276 -7.99 -13.66 11.48
N MET A 277 -8.38 -12.45 11.03
CA MET A 277 -8.53 -11.30 11.91
C MET A 277 -9.53 -11.56 13.02
N ASP A 278 -10.62 -12.28 12.74
CA ASP A 278 -11.64 -12.65 13.73
C ASP A 278 -11.12 -13.67 14.76
N TYR A 279 -10.24 -14.58 14.33
CA TYR A 279 -9.54 -15.46 15.26
C TYR A 279 -8.63 -14.67 16.22
N ILE A 280 -7.95 -13.63 15.72
CA ILE A 280 -7.07 -12.76 16.54
C ILE A 280 -7.89 -11.83 17.44
N LYS A 281 -8.95 -11.24 16.89
CA LYS A 281 -9.83 -10.27 17.53
C LYS A 281 -11.29 -10.60 17.20
N PRO A 282 -11.99 -11.39 18.05
CA PRO A 282 -13.35 -11.84 17.80
C PRO A 282 -14.34 -10.69 17.55
N GLY A 283 -15.28 -10.92 16.63
CA GLY A 283 -16.30 -9.95 16.22
C GLY A 283 -15.88 -9.07 15.04
N THR A 284 -14.62 -9.12 14.63
CA THR A 284 -14.11 -8.33 13.50
C THR A 284 -14.73 -8.77 12.17
N LEU A 285 -14.93 -10.07 11.96
CA LEU A 285 -15.53 -10.59 10.73
C LEU A 285 -16.97 -10.10 10.55
N GLU A 286 -17.80 -10.23 11.59
CA GLU A 286 -19.20 -9.79 11.55
C GLU A 286 -19.31 -8.29 11.27
N LYS A 287 -18.50 -7.48 11.97
CA LYS A 287 -18.46 -6.03 11.80
C LYS A 287 -18.06 -5.61 10.39
N TRP A 288 -16.96 -6.16 9.85
CA TRP A 288 -16.51 -5.79 8.51
C TRP A 288 -17.44 -6.32 7.42
N LYS A 289 -18.01 -7.52 7.61
CA LYS A 289 -18.99 -8.10 6.68
C LYS A 289 -20.24 -7.23 6.57
N TYR A 290 -20.77 -6.74 7.70
CA TYR A 290 -21.89 -5.79 7.69
C TYR A 290 -21.58 -4.52 6.88
N VAL A 291 -20.38 -3.96 7.02
CA VAL A 291 -19.95 -2.77 6.25
C VAL A 291 -19.86 -3.08 4.76
N ILE A 292 -19.32 -4.25 4.38
CA ILE A 292 -19.20 -4.68 2.97
C ILE A 292 -20.59 -4.84 2.36
N GLU A 293 -21.50 -5.54 3.03
CA GLU A 293 -22.86 -5.78 2.57
C GLU A 293 -23.62 -4.46 2.41
N SER A 294 -23.54 -3.57 3.40
CA SER A 294 -24.15 -2.23 3.33
C SER A 294 -23.58 -1.37 2.19
N ASN A 295 -22.29 -1.51 1.86
CA ASN A 295 -21.69 -0.80 0.74
C ASN A 295 -22.22 -1.29 -0.61
N ASN A 296 -22.39 -2.60 -0.77
CA ASN A 296 -22.93 -3.21 -1.99
C ASN A 296 -24.39 -2.79 -2.21
N GLU A 297 -25.23 -2.83 -1.17
CA GLU A 297 -26.63 -2.35 -1.26
C GLU A 297 -26.72 -0.88 -1.71
N LYS A 298 -25.81 -0.02 -1.21
CA LYS A 298 -25.74 1.39 -1.61
C LYS A 298 -25.31 1.56 -3.06
N LYS A 299 -24.37 0.76 -3.56
CA LYS A 299 -23.95 0.77 -4.97
C LYS A 299 -25.11 0.37 -5.88
N ASP A 300 -25.80 -0.73 -5.55
CA ASP A 300 -26.95 -1.22 -6.33
C ASP A 300 -28.08 -0.19 -6.36
N LYS A 301 -28.37 0.44 -5.23
CA LYS A 301 -29.37 1.52 -5.17
C LYS A 301 -28.99 2.72 -6.04
N ARG A 302 -27.74 3.20 -5.98
CA ARG A 302 -27.26 4.32 -6.79
C ARG A 302 -27.34 4.03 -8.29
N PHE A 303 -26.96 2.82 -8.70
CA PHE A 303 -27.05 2.40 -10.10
C PHE A 303 -28.51 2.37 -10.59
N ASN A 304 -29.41 1.81 -9.78
CA ASN A 304 -30.84 1.79 -10.10
C ASN A 304 -31.46 3.20 -10.17
N ASP A 305 -31.06 4.11 -9.28
CA ASP A 305 -31.54 5.49 -9.29
C ASP A 305 -31.01 6.27 -10.51
N PHE A 306 -29.75 6.02 -10.93
CA PHE A 306 -29.19 6.56 -12.17
C PHE A 306 -29.96 6.07 -13.41
N LEU A 307 -30.24 4.76 -13.51
CA LEU A 307 -31.03 4.20 -14.61
C LEU A 307 -32.44 4.82 -14.69
N LYS A 308 -33.10 5.04 -13.54
CA LYS A 308 -34.40 5.72 -13.50
C LYS A 308 -34.33 7.15 -14.02
N GLN A 309 -33.28 7.90 -13.68
CA GLN A 309 -33.09 9.27 -14.16
C GLN A 309 -32.86 9.31 -15.68
N MET A 310 -32.11 8.36 -16.23
CA MET A 310 -31.93 8.24 -17.68
C MET A 310 -33.23 7.92 -18.42
N VAL A 311 -34.04 7.00 -17.90
CA VAL A 311 -35.34 6.63 -18.51
C VAL A 311 -36.35 7.79 -18.48
N ILE A 312 -36.24 8.69 -17.49
CA ILE A 312 -37.07 9.91 -17.43
C ILE A 312 -36.61 10.92 -18.48
N GLN A 313 -35.29 11.11 -18.64
CA GLN A 313 -34.73 12.04 -19.64
C GLN A 313 -34.97 11.61 -21.11
N GLU A 314 -35.12 10.31 -21.37
CA GLU A 314 -35.51 9.81 -22.71
C GLU A 314 -37.01 9.98 -23.02
N LYS A 315 -37.86 10.19 -22.01
CA LYS A 315 -39.30 10.42 -22.22
C LYS A 315 -39.67 11.90 -22.40
N ASP A 316 -38.78 12.79 -22.02
CA ASP A 316 -38.94 14.24 -22.12
C ASP A 316 -38.26 14.86 -23.36
N ASN A 317 -37.68 14.04 -24.25
CA ASN A 317 -37.15 14.41 -25.57
C ASN A 317 -37.99 13.80 -26.71
#